data_AF-G0NI11-F1
#
_entry.id   AF-G0NI11-F1
#
_cell.length_a   1.000
_cell.length_b   1.000
_cell.length_c   1.000
_cell.angle_alpha   90.00
_cell.angle_beta   90.00
_cell.angle_gamma   90.00
#
_symmetry.space_group_name_H-M   'P 1'
#
loop_
_entity.id
_entity.type
_entity.pdbx_description
1 polymer ?
#
loop_
_entity_poly.entity_id
_entity_poly.type
_entity_poly.pdbx_seq_one_letter_code
_entity_poly.pdbx_strand_id
1 'polypeptide(L)'
;MPKRPNWQTTCEGFVCKVCWNNFSATDAAMKPRVVPQCGHSYCLGCLEEIAKRSGTQPPTTRCPFCQRSTDILPENFAINYSLLDVMNSMNEVKDRQRPAKTKKGEGILVQCFENQNHEADLYCTSCKEGYCEKCYMRAHEKSRVMQQHRAVKMSDKPEVIPMCPNHPNREASFQCIVPRCLWKVGCSECRKLHHKDHEVVNLLRQIKTSSAEMKECHKLLQEKKKTLTSHLDDITKSLKSFDSSDTISHHEQLITEQFGQNEDEPTLKKYRIFVFYEKKQLECQKKDISFQIRQIEILEKKLLKKWLQKVNFQEPELILEARKNLRKEIEKRKVFYKLEEYIFDPDMSDRPYRPIQPKSVY
;
A
#
# COMPACT_ATOMS: atom_id res chain seq x y z
N MET A 1 -6.73 -35.18 -17.18
CA MET A 1 -7.31 -33.91 -16.69
C MET A 1 -6.18 -32.97 -16.28
N PRO A 2 -5.90 -31.88 -17.01
CA PRO A 2 -4.89 -30.92 -16.56
C PRO A 2 -5.50 -29.94 -15.56
N LYS A 3 -4.78 -29.73 -14.45
CA LYS A 3 -5.13 -28.88 -13.31
C LYS A 3 -5.25 -27.42 -13.74
N ARG A 4 -6.30 -26.74 -13.28
CA ARG A 4 -6.57 -25.31 -13.53
C ARG A 4 -5.41 -24.44 -13.01
N PRO A 5 -4.90 -23.44 -13.76
CA PRO A 5 -3.87 -22.54 -13.26
C PRO A 5 -4.44 -21.56 -12.21
N ASN A 6 -3.64 -21.33 -11.17
CA ASN A 6 -3.92 -20.46 -10.04
C ASN A 6 -3.76 -18.98 -10.44
N TRP A 7 -4.85 -18.27 -10.72
CA TRP A 7 -4.90 -16.93 -11.34
C TRP A 7 -4.75 -15.75 -10.34
N GLN A 8 -4.11 -15.97 -9.20
CA GLN A 8 -3.84 -14.90 -8.25
C GLN A 8 -2.58 -14.11 -8.67
N THR A 9 -2.79 -12.86 -9.08
CA THR A 9 -1.83 -11.79 -9.43
C THR A 9 -1.41 -11.69 -10.90
N THR A 10 -1.89 -10.63 -11.55
CA THR A 10 -1.09 -9.77 -12.45
C THR A 10 -1.82 -8.48 -12.78
N CYS A 11 -1.08 -7.38 -12.64
CA CYS A 11 -1.41 -6.06 -13.15
C CYS A 11 -1.44 -6.08 -14.69
N GLU A 12 -2.24 -5.22 -15.30
CA GLU A 12 -2.66 -5.24 -16.71
C GLU A 12 -1.58 -5.21 -17.82
N GLY A 13 -0.30 -5.05 -17.46
CA GLY A 13 0.83 -5.05 -18.41
C GLY A 13 1.50 -6.41 -18.65
N PHE A 14 1.16 -7.45 -17.90
CA PHE A 14 1.99 -8.65 -17.76
C PHE A 14 1.41 -9.94 -18.34
N VAL A 15 0.38 -9.82 -19.17
CA VAL A 15 -0.34 -10.95 -19.76
C VAL A 15 -0.26 -10.92 -21.29
N CYS A 16 -0.12 -12.10 -21.88
CA CYS A 16 -0.23 -12.26 -23.33
C CYS A 16 -1.67 -11.98 -23.77
N LYS A 17 -1.91 -11.09 -24.73
CA LYS A 17 -3.28 -10.75 -25.19
C LYS A 17 -3.93 -11.81 -26.10
N VAL A 18 -3.24 -12.94 -26.35
CA VAL A 18 -3.76 -14.07 -27.14
C VAL A 18 -4.24 -15.19 -26.21
N CYS A 19 -3.37 -15.74 -25.36
CA CYS A 19 -3.73 -16.80 -24.41
C CYS A 19 -4.14 -16.30 -23.03
N TRP A 20 -3.97 -15.00 -22.75
CA TRP A 20 -4.32 -14.36 -21.49
C TRP A 20 -3.59 -14.89 -20.25
N ASN A 21 -2.53 -15.68 -20.45
CA ASN A 21 -1.64 -16.13 -19.39
C ASN A 21 -0.53 -15.09 -19.11
N ASN A 22 -0.02 -15.11 -17.87
CA ASN A 22 1.09 -14.27 -17.44
C ASN A 22 2.35 -14.60 -18.21
N PHE A 23 3.10 -13.58 -18.66
CA PHE A 23 4.43 -13.85 -19.13
C PHE A 23 5.31 -14.37 -17.99
N SER A 24 6.28 -15.18 -18.37
CA SER A 24 7.19 -15.82 -17.43
C SER A 24 8.63 -15.63 -17.91
N ALA A 25 9.53 -15.34 -16.97
CA ALA A 25 10.96 -15.38 -17.22
C ALA A 25 11.48 -16.82 -17.32
N THR A 26 10.82 -17.77 -16.64
CA THR A 26 11.28 -19.15 -16.46
C THR A 26 10.67 -20.13 -17.47
N ASP A 27 9.41 -19.92 -17.85
CA ASP A 27 8.71 -20.75 -18.84
C ASP A 27 8.97 -20.23 -20.25
N ALA A 28 9.65 -21.03 -21.06
CA ALA A 28 10.05 -20.69 -22.44
C ALA A 28 8.86 -20.34 -23.34
N ALA A 29 7.73 -21.07 -23.23
CA ALA A 29 6.54 -20.83 -24.04
C ALA A 29 5.83 -19.52 -23.64
N MET A 30 6.01 -19.11 -22.38
CA MET A 30 5.43 -17.90 -21.80
C MET A 30 6.36 -16.69 -21.83
N LYS A 31 7.56 -16.79 -22.42
CA LYS A 31 8.46 -15.65 -22.58
C LYS A 31 7.84 -14.59 -23.51
N PRO A 32 7.82 -13.31 -23.11
CA PRO A 32 7.28 -12.23 -23.92
C PRO A 32 8.22 -11.90 -25.08
N ARG A 33 7.71 -11.95 -26.31
CA ARG A 33 8.42 -11.64 -27.55
C ARG A 33 7.78 -10.42 -28.21
N VAL A 34 8.62 -9.53 -28.75
CA VAL A 34 8.21 -8.28 -29.41
C VAL A 34 8.10 -8.49 -30.91
N VAL A 35 6.93 -8.20 -31.49
CA VAL A 35 6.74 -8.26 -32.94
C VAL A 35 7.52 -7.11 -33.60
N PRO A 36 8.49 -7.38 -34.50
CA PRO A 36 9.42 -6.36 -35.01
C PRO A 36 8.75 -5.16 -35.68
N GLN A 37 7.65 -5.38 -36.41
CA GLN A 37 7.00 -4.35 -37.22
C GLN A 37 6.05 -3.43 -36.44
N CYS A 38 5.73 -3.73 -35.18
CA CYS A 38 4.72 -2.97 -34.43
C CYS A 38 4.97 -2.82 -32.93
N GLY A 39 5.95 -3.51 -32.35
CA GLY A 39 6.28 -3.40 -30.93
C GLY A 39 5.32 -4.12 -29.97
N HIS A 40 4.24 -4.73 -30.45
CA HIS A 40 3.32 -5.49 -29.60
C HIS A 40 3.99 -6.75 -29.06
N SER A 41 3.70 -7.09 -27.81
CA SER A 41 4.30 -8.23 -27.12
C SER A 41 3.31 -9.38 -26.91
N TYR A 42 3.72 -10.60 -27.25
CA TYR A 42 2.95 -11.84 -27.06
C TYR A 42 3.86 -12.96 -26.57
N CYS A 43 3.30 -14.03 -26.02
CA CYS A 43 4.14 -15.14 -25.57
C CYS A 43 4.59 -15.97 -26.78
N LEU A 44 5.79 -16.56 -26.67
CA LEU A 44 6.38 -17.36 -27.74
C LEU A 44 5.41 -18.43 -28.26
N GLY A 45 4.77 -19.19 -27.36
CA GLY A 45 3.85 -20.25 -27.76
C GLY A 45 2.64 -19.76 -28.55
N CYS A 46 2.13 -18.55 -28.27
CA CYS A 46 1.05 -17.97 -29.06
C CYS A 46 1.51 -17.57 -30.46
N LEU A 47 2.72 -17.02 -30.59
CA LEU A 47 3.26 -16.59 -31.87
C LEU A 47 3.57 -17.80 -32.77
N GLU A 48 4.11 -18.87 -32.20
CA GLU A 48 4.32 -20.14 -32.91
C GLU A 48 3.01 -20.73 -33.42
N GLU A 49 1.96 -20.72 -32.59
CA GLU A 49 0.64 -21.20 -32.96
C GLU A 49 0.01 -20.38 -34.10
N ILE A 50 0.20 -19.05 -34.08
CA ILE A 50 -0.25 -18.15 -35.14
C ILE A 50 0.52 -18.41 -36.45
N ALA A 51 1.84 -18.57 -36.37
CA ALA A 51 2.68 -18.85 -37.53
C ALA A 51 2.29 -20.18 -38.20
N LYS A 52 2.03 -21.23 -37.40
CA LYS A 52 1.56 -22.54 -37.88
C LYS A 52 0.23 -22.46 -38.63
N ARG A 53 -0.71 -21.62 -38.14
CA ARG A 53 -2.03 -21.45 -38.76
C ARG A 53 -2.01 -20.62 -40.04
N SER A 54 -0.91 -19.92 -40.35
CA SER A 54 -0.81 -19.09 -41.56
C SER A 54 -0.85 -19.90 -42.86
N GLY A 55 -0.45 -21.19 -42.82
CA GLY A 55 -0.41 -22.06 -44.00
C GLY A 55 0.56 -21.61 -45.10
N THR A 56 1.41 -20.62 -44.84
CA THR A 56 2.38 -20.05 -45.79
C THR A 56 3.73 -20.76 -45.71
N GLN A 57 4.47 -20.84 -46.82
CA GLN A 57 5.84 -21.35 -46.87
C GLN A 57 6.77 -20.27 -47.45
N PRO A 58 7.68 -19.66 -46.64
CA PRO A 58 7.86 -19.87 -45.20
C PRO A 58 6.68 -19.32 -44.36
N PRO A 59 6.47 -19.82 -43.13
CA PRO A 59 5.35 -19.41 -42.29
C PRO A 59 5.52 -17.96 -41.85
N THR A 60 4.56 -17.12 -42.26
CA THR A 60 4.48 -15.71 -41.89
C THR A 60 3.72 -15.54 -40.58
N THR A 61 4.19 -14.64 -39.72
CA THR A 61 3.50 -14.32 -38.45
C THR A 61 2.83 -12.96 -38.57
N ARG A 62 1.51 -12.91 -38.31
CA ARG A 62 0.74 -11.65 -38.27
C ARG A 62 0.48 -11.23 -36.84
N CYS A 63 0.67 -9.95 -36.54
CA CYS A 63 0.30 -9.39 -35.25
C CYS A 63 -1.22 -9.47 -35.04
N PRO A 64 -1.72 -10.10 -33.96
CA PRO A 64 -3.16 -10.19 -33.68
C PRO A 64 -3.87 -8.84 -33.50
N PHE A 65 -3.13 -7.79 -33.09
CA PHE A 65 -3.73 -6.49 -32.79
C PHE A 65 -3.77 -5.56 -34.00
N CYS A 66 -2.65 -5.44 -34.73
CA CYS A 66 -2.52 -4.48 -35.84
C CYS A 66 -2.32 -5.13 -37.21
N GLN A 67 -2.40 -6.46 -37.28
CA GLN A 67 -2.35 -7.29 -38.50
C GLN A 67 -1.07 -7.16 -39.36
N ARG A 68 -0.06 -6.39 -38.92
CA ARG A 68 1.24 -6.31 -39.60
C ARG A 68 1.91 -7.69 -39.65
N SER A 69 2.31 -8.12 -40.84
CA SER A 69 3.01 -9.38 -41.10
C SER A 69 4.52 -9.23 -40.98
N THR A 70 5.18 -10.32 -40.66
CA THR A 70 6.65 -10.44 -40.67
C THR A 70 7.04 -11.83 -41.15
N ASP A 71 8.11 -11.89 -41.93
CA ASP A 71 8.66 -13.13 -42.52
C ASP A 71 9.73 -13.76 -41.60
N ILE A 72 9.97 -13.13 -40.45
CA ILE A 72 10.84 -13.65 -39.38
C ILE A 72 10.06 -14.68 -38.55
N LEU A 73 10.71 -15.80 -38.23
CA LEU A 73 10.15 -16.82 -37.34
C LEU A 73 10.00 -16.31 -35.89
N PRO A 74 8.92 -16.71 -35.17
CA PRO A 74 8.66 -16.29 -33.79
C PRO A 74 9.82 -16.46 -32.80
N GLU A 75 10.61 -17.52 -32.94
CA GLU A 75 11.76 -17.83 -32.08
C GLU A 75 12.85 -16.74 -32.11
N ASN A 76 12.93 -16.02 -33.24
CA ASN A 76 13.92 -14.98 -33.51
C ASN A 76 13.43 -13.58 -33.13
N PHE A 77 12.20 -13.43 -32.61
CA PHE A 77 11.72 -12.14 -32.14
C PHE A 77 12.46 -11.72 -30.87
N ALA A 78 12.72 -10.42 -30.69
CA ALA A 78 13.39 -9.94 -29.49
C ALA A 78 12.57 -10.25 -28.23
N ILE A 79 13.23 -10.67 -27.15
CA ILE A 79 12.58 -10.86 -25.84
C ILE A 79 12.37 -9.49 -25.20
N ASN A 80 11.18 -9.26 -24.63
CA ASN A 80 10.89 -8.03 -23.90
C ASN A 80 11.48 -8.07 -22.47
N TYR A 81 12.80 -7.86 -22.35
CA TYR A 81 13.50 -7.88 -21.06
C TYR A 81 13.00 -6.79 -20.10
N SER A 82 12.66 -5.60 -20.60
CA SER A 82 12.09 -4.53 -19.77
C SER A 82 10.81 -4.97 -19.07
N LEU A 83 9.98 -5.79 -19.72
CA LEU A 83 8.78 -6.35 -19.11
C LEU A 83 9.12 -7.38 -18.02
N LEU A 84 10.11 -8.23 -18.26
CA LEU A 84 10.56 -9.24 -17.30
C LEU A 84 11.22 -8.61 -16.05
N ASP A 85 11.99 -7.55 -16.20
CA ASP A 85 12.66 -6.87 -15.09
C ASP A 85 11.66 -6.23 -14.12
N VAL A 86 10.60 -5.62 -14.65
CA VAL A 86 9.52 -5.05 -13.83
C VAL A 86 8.74 -6.17 -13.13
N MET A 87 8.50 -7.33 -13.77
CA MET A 87 7.89 -8.49 -13.11
C MET A 87 8.72 -8.99 -11.94
N ASN A 88 10.04 -9.12 -12.13
CA ASN A 88 10.95 -9.62 -11.11
C ASN A 88 11.00 -8.67 -9.90
N SER A 89 11.11 -7.36 -10.15
CA SER A 89 11.08 -6.34 -9.09
C SER A 89 9.78 -6.35 -8.28
N MET A 90 8.63 -6.60 -8.92
CA MET A 90 7.35 -6.74 -8.20
C MET A 90 7.27 -8.00 -7.34
N ASN A 91 7.87 -9.11 -7.78
CA ASN A 91 7.87 -10.36 -7.02
C ASN A 91 8.80 -10.29 -5.79
N GLU A 92 9.96 -9.65 -5.91
CA GLU A 92 10.85 -9.38 -4.76
C GLU A 92 10.16 -8.54 -3.67
N VAL A 93 9.33 -7.59 -4.07
CA VAL A 93 8.52 -6.76 -3.16
C VAL A 93 7.42 -7.58 -2.47
N LYS A 94 6.87 -8.63 -3.12
CA LYS A 94 5.88 -9.55 -2.51
C LYS A 94 6.53 -10.50 -1.51
N ASP A 95 7.73 -11.01 -1.79
CA ASP A 95 8.42 -11.93 -0.87
C ASP A 95 8.87 -11.25 0.43
N ARG A 96 9.20 -9.95 0.38
CA ARG A 96 9.42 -9.13 1.59
C ARG A 96 8.15 -8.83 2.39
N GLN A 97 6.96 -9.13 1.85
CA GLN A 97 5.65 -8.82 2.47
C GLN A 97 4.95 -10.02 3.09
N ARG A 98 5.54 -11.22 2.99
CA ARG A 98 5.02 -12.44 3.63
C ARG A 98 5.09 -12.26 5.16
N PRO A 99 3.96 -12.36 5.89
CA PRO A 99 3.99 -12.17 7.34
C PRO A 99 4.86 -13.24 7.99
N ALA A 100 5.86 -12.81 8.76
CA ALA A 100 6.64 -13.68 9.62
C ALA A 100 5.72 -14.33 10.66
N LYS A 101 6.01 -15.58 11.05
CA LYS A 101 5.33 -16.24 12.17
C LYS A 101 5.44 -15.35 13.42
N THR A 102 4.30 -14.95 13.96
CA THR A 102 4.20 -13.94 15.02
C THR A 102 4.83 -14.43 16.32
N LYS A 103 5.81 -13.69 16.86
CA LYS A 103 6.42 -13.96 18.17
C LYS A 103 5.50 -13.45 19.29
N LYS A 104 5.54 -14.08 20.48
CA LYS A 104 4.85 -13.57 21.69
C LYS A 104 5.28 -12.12 21.97
N GLY A 105 4.31 -11.21 22.11
CA GLY A 105 4.55 -9.77 22.35
C GLY A 105 4.41 -8.85 21.11
N GLU A 106 4.06 -9.38 19.94
CA GLU A 106 3.82 -8.56 18.74
C GLU A 106 2.57 -7.66 18.88
N GLY A 107 2.77 -6.36 18.75
CA GLY A 107 1.69 -5.36 18.81
C GLY A 107 1.73 -4.42 20.02
N ILE A 108 2.53 -4.73 21.05
CA ILE A 108 2.67 -3.89 22.26
C ILE A 108 3.43 -2.61 21.91
N LEU A 109 2.81 -1.44 22.13
CA LEU A 109 3.44 -0.14 21.87
C LEU A 109 4.50 0.18 22.93
N VAL A 110 4.11 0.12 24.20
CA VAL A 110 4.99 0.31 25.36
C VAL A 110 4.79 -0.85 26.31
N GLN A 111 5.88 -1.50 26.70
CA GLN A 111 5.84 -2.64 27.61
C GLN A 111 5.57 -2.19 29.04
N CYS A 112 4.76 -2.95 29.75
CA CYS A 112 4.62 -2.83 31.19
C CYS A 112 5.91 -3.31 31.89
N PHE A 113 6.36 -2.56 32.88
CA PHE A 113 7.53 -2.85 33.70
C PHE A 113 7.45 -4.23 34.37
N GLU A 114 6.30 -4.56 34.96
CA GLU A 114 6.08 -5.84 35.65
C GLU A 114 5.93 -7.05 34.71
N ASN A 115 5.56 -6.83 33.44
CA ASN A 115 5.34 -7.93 32.50
C ASN A 115 5.47 -7.44 31.06
N GLN A 116 6.49 -7.94 30.38
CA GLN A 116 6.82 -7.57 28.99
C GLN A 116 5.73 -7.96 27.97
N ASN A 117 4.78 -8.82 28.35
CA ASN A 117 3.63 -9.19 27.52
C ASN A 117 2.40 -8.29 27.74
N HIS A 118 2.45 -7.38 28.71
CA HIS A 118 1.38 -6.39 28.92
C HIS A 118 1.76 -5.07 28.27
N GLU A 119 0.75 -4.37 27.79
CA GLU A 119 0.88 -2.99 27.31
C GLU A 119 0.67 -2.01 28.47
N ALA A 120 1.52 -0.98 28.54
CA ALA A 120 1.43 0.05 29.56
C ALA A 120 0.36 1.09 29.19
N ASP A 121 -0.59 1.30 30.11
CA ASP A 121 -1.64 2.32 30.02
C ASP A 121 -1.32 3.54 30.90
N LEU A 122 -0.56 3.30 31.97
CA LEU A 122 -0.22 4.26 33.01
C LEU A 122 1.29 4.46 33.11
N TYR A 123 1.69 5.68 33.43
CA TYR A 123 3.06 6.06 33.75
C TYR A 123 3.14 6.53 35.20
N CYS A 124 3.95 5.86 36.01
CA CYS A 124 4.20 6.28 37.39
C CYS A 124 5.28 7.37 37.41
N THR A 125 4.93 8.57 37.85
CA THR A 125 5.85 9.73 37.88
C THR A 125 6.96 9.59 38.93
N SER A 126 6.71 8.80 39.99
CA SER A 126 7.68 8.51 41.04
C SER A 126 8.67 7.42 40.62
N CYS A 127 8.17 6.28 40.12
CA CYS A 127 9.03 5.18 39.65
C CYS A 127 9.73 5.50 38.32
N LYS A 128 9.17 6.41 37.52
CA LYS A 128 9.57 6.71 36.14
C LYS A 128 9.40 5.53 35.18
N GLU A 129 8.45 4.65 35.48
CA GLU A 129 8.18 3.41 34.74
C GLU A 129 6.73 3.32 34.25
N GLY A 130 6.52 2.57 33.17
CA GLY A 130 5.20 2.31 32.58
C GLY A 130 4.56 1.02 33.08
N TYR A 131 3.27 1.03 33.36
CA TYR A 131 2.52 -0.13 33.89
C TYR A 131 1.18 -0.29 33.17
N CYS A 132 0.73 -1.53 33.00
CA CYS A 132 -0.70 -1.77 32.74
C CYS A 132 -1.50 -1.51 34.03
N GLU A 133 -2.79 -1.19 33.90
CA GLU A 133 -3.64 -0.85 35.04
C GLU A 133 -3.58 -1.90 36.16
N LYS A 134 -3.71 -3.19 35.81
CA LYS A 134 -3.68 -4.31 36.78
C LYS A 134 -2.34 -4.45 37.50
N CYS A 135 -1.23 -4.25 36.78
CA CYS A 135 0.11 -4.33 37.35
C CYS A 135 0.40 -3.12 38.24
N TYR A 136 -0.07 -1.93 37.84
CA TYR A 136 0.03 -0.72 38.64
C TYR A 136 -0.66 -0.91 40.00
N MET A 137 -1.93 -1.31 40.00
CA MET A 137 -2.71 -1.52 41.22
C MET A 137 -2.05 -2.54 42.14
N ARG A 138 -1.58 -3.66 41.59
CA ARG A 138 -0.91 -4.71 42.38
C ARG A 138 0.38 -4.22 43.06
N ALA A 139 1.21 -3.45 42.35
CA ALA A 139 2.48 -2.96 42.85
C ALA A 139 2.33 -1.74 43.78
N HIS A 140 1.32 -0.90 43.53
CA HIS A 140 1.19 0.40 44.18
C HIS A 140 0.13 0.47 45.28
N GLU A 141 -0.89 -0.41 45.30
CA GLU A 141 -1.94 -0.36 46.34
C GLU A 141 -1.57 -1.11 47.61
N LYS A 142 -0.65 -2.09 47.57
CA LYS A 142 -0.39 -2.95 48.74
C LYS A 142 0.55 -2.33 49.78
N SER A 143 1.40 -1.39 49.38
CA SER A 143 2.41 -0.77 50.25
C SER A 143 2.08 0.71 50.48
N ARG A 144 2.09 1.16 51.75
CA ARG A 144 1.88 2.58 52.11
C ARG A 144 2.85 3.53 51.41
N VAL A 145 4.08 3.09 51.14
CA VAL A 145 5.08 3.91 50.42
C VAL A 145 4.70 4.06 48.95
N MET A 146 4.27 2.97 48.31
CA MET A 146 3.92 2.98 46.90
C MET A 146 2.56 3.63 46.60
N GLN A 147 1.64 3.65 47.57
CA GLN A 147 0.34 4.34 47.45
C GLN A 147 0.48 5.85 47.27
N GLN A 148 1.60 6.43 47.74
CA GLN A 148 1.89 7.86 47.58
C GLN A 148 2.40 8.20 46.17
N HIS A 149 2.74 7.18 45.37
CA HIS A 149 3.18 7.41 44.00
C HIS A 149 2.00 7.85 43.13
N ARG A 150 2.27 8.84 42.27
CA ARG A 150 1.27 9.38 41.36
C ARG A 150 1.46 8.82 39.95
N ALA A 151 0.39 8.31 39.36
CA ALA A 151 0.35 7.91 37.96
C ALA A 151 -0.44 8.89 37.09
N VAL A 152 -0.06 8.94 35.83
CA VAL A 152 -0.78 9.62 34.74
C VAL A 152 -0.97 8.63 33.58
N LYS A 153 -1.83 8.94 32.61
CA LYS A 153 -1.92 8.10 31.39
C LYS A 153 -0.61 8.18 30.60
N MET A 154 -0.28 7.12 29.86
CA MET A 154 0.91 7.11 29.00
C MET A 154 0.92 8.25 27.97
N SER A 155 -0.25 8.69 27.48
CA SER A 155 -0.38 9.85 26.60
C SER A 155 0.06 11.17 27.25
N ASP A 156 -0.08 11.25 28.57
CA ASP A 156 0.13 12.44 29.39
C ASP A 156 1.50 12.38 30.10
N LYS A 157 2.31 11.36 29.79
CA LYS A 157 3.69 11.23 30.24
C LYS A 157 4.44 12.54 29.93
N PRO A 158 5.03 13.20 30.95
CA PRO A 158 5.83 14.40 30.74
C PRO A 158 6.97 14.17 29.76
N GLU A 159 7.29 15.19 28.97
CA GLU A 159 8.44 15.16 28.07
C GLU A 159 9.73 15.02 28.88
N VAL A 160 10.57 14.04 28.53
CA VAL A 160 11.84 13.79 29.23
C VAL A 160 12.94 14.53 28.49
N ILE A 161 13.57 15.49 29.18
CA ILE A 161 14.76 16.16 28.68
C ILE A 161 15.95 15.23 28.93
N PRO A 162 16.73 14.86 27.89
CA PRO A 162 17.89 14.02 28.09
C PRO A 162 18.97 14.77 28.89
N MET A 163 19.75 14.01 29.67
CA MET A 163 20.95 14.56 30.30
C MET A 163 22.01 14.91 29.24
N CYS A 164 22.87 15.88 29.57
CA CYS A 164 23.96 16.28 28.71
C CYS A 164 24.99 15.13 28.62
N PRO A 165 25.39 14.71 27.40
CA PRO A 165 26.37 13.63 27.22
C PRO A 165 27.72 13.89 27.90
N ASN A 166 28.13 15.16 27.97
CA ASN A 166 29.40 15.58 28.59
C ASN A 166 29.25 15.93 30.08
N HIS A 167 28.02 16.16 30.56
CA HIS A 167 27.73 16.54 31.93
C HIS A 167 26.48 15.77 32.42
N PRO A 168 26.63 14.49 32.82
CA PRO A 168 25.49 13.59 33.09
C PRO A 168 24.52 14.06 34.18
N ASN A 169 24.96 14.97 35.06
CA ASN A 169 24.15 15.55 36.13
C ASN A 169 23.39 16.82 35.71
N ARG A 170 23.47 17.23 34.45
CA ARG A 170 22.82 18.44 33.93
C ARG A 170 21.95 18.11 32.74
N GLU A 171 20.76 18.67 32.69
CA GLU A 171 19.87 18.53 31.54
C GLU A 171 20.47 19.21 30.30
N ALA A 172 20.26 18.58 29.15
CA ALA A 172 20.56 19.20 27.88
C ALA A 172 19.59 20.36 27.61
N SER A 173 20.14 21.46 27.10
CA SER A 173 19.39 22.71 26.86
C SER A 173 19.25 23.04 25.38
N PHE A 174 20.16 22.54 24.53
CA PHE A 174 20.19 22.85 23.12
C PHE A 174 20.57 21.63 22.26
N GLN A 175 20.23 21.73 20.98
CA GLN A 175 20.73 20.86 19.91
C GLN A 175 21.50 21.72 18.89
N CYS A 176 22.70 21.30 18.50
CA CYS A 176 23.51 21.95 17.50
C CYS A 176 23.13 21.47 16.09
N ILE A 177 22.84 22.42 15.19
CA ILE A 177 22.40 22.11 13.82
C ILE A 177 23.53 22.10 12.80
N VAL A 178 24.75 22.46 13.22
CA VAL A 178 25.94 22.43 12.36
C VAL A 178 26.24 20.97 11.94
N PRO A 179 26.24 20.63 10.63
CA PRO A 179 26.28 19.24 10.15
C PRO A 179 27.45 18.42 10.68
N ARG A 180 28.66 19.00 10.79
CA ARG A 180 29.90 18.30 11.21
C ARG A 180 30.27 18.52 12.68
N CYS A 181 29.36 19.05 13.49
CA CYS A 181 29.65 19.20 14.91
C CYS A 181 29.62 17.85 15.64
N LEU A 182 30.67 17.56 16.41
CA LEU A 182 30.83 16.31 17.17
C LEU A 182 29.80 16.18 18.30
N TRP A 183 29.38 17.30 18.91
CA TRP A 183 28.50 17.28 20.08
C TRP A 183 27.14 17.88 19.75
N LYS A 184 26.25 17.04 19.22
CA LYS A 184 24.95 17.48 18.74
C LYS A 184 24.03 18.00 19.84
N VAL A 185 24.25 17.63 21.10
CA VAL A 185 23.36 17.95 22.22
C VAL A 185 24.19 18.37 23.42
N GLY A 186 23.79 19.44 24.11
CA GLY A 186 24.58 19.96 25.24
C GLY A 186 23.81 20.81 26.24
N CYS A 187 24.38 20.98 27.44
CA CYS A 187 23.90 21.90 28.47
C CYS A 187 24.45 23.32 28.26
N SER A 188 24.00 24.30 29.04
CA SER A 188 24.41 25.70 28.92
C SER A 188 25.92 25.94 28.97
N GLU A 189 26.67 25.08 29.65
CA GLU A 189 28.13 25.14 29.73
C GLU A 189 28.82 24.67 28.44
N CYS A 190 28.37 23.54 27.88
CA CYS A 190 28.82 23.11 26.55
C CYS A 190 28.58 24.21 25.50
N ARG A 191 27.50 25.00 25.65
CA ARG A 191 27.21 26.13 24.77
C ARG A 191 28.34 27.15 24.79
N LYS A 192 28.82 27.51 25.99
CA LYS A 192 29.85 28.52 26.20
C LYS A 192 31.24 28.06 25.74
N LEU A 193 31.56 26.79 25.99
CA LEU A 193 32.91 26.26 25.77
C LEU A 193 33.15 25.80 24.33
N HIS A 194 32.15 25.17 23.69
CA HIS A 194 32.36 24.45 22.43
C HIS A 194 31.37 24.81 21.31
N HIS A 195 30.36 25.63 21.62
CA HIS A 195 29.32 26.05 20.67
C HIS A 195 29.07 27.56 20.73
N LYS A 196 30.10 28.35 21.04
CA LYS A 196 29.99 29.81 21.12
C LYS A 196 29.58 30.40 19.77
N ASP A 197 30.16 29.88 18.69
CA ASP A 197 29.94 30.33 17.32
C ASP A 197 29.10 29.33 16.50
N HIS A 198 28.47 28.35 17.15
CA HIS A 198 27.61 27.39 16.49
C HIS A 198 26.15 27.83 16.56
N GLU A 199 25.44 27.64 15.44
CA GLU A 199 23.99 27.75 15.45
C GLU A 199 23.39 26.57 16.23
N VAL A 200 22.57 26.91 17.22
CA VAL A 200 21.94 25.97 18.14
C VAL A 200 20.47 26.30 18.30
N VAL A 201 19.65 25.26 18.45
CA VAL A 201 18.21 25.37 18.71
C VAL A 201 17.90 24.93 20.13
N ASN A 202 16.86 25.52 20.73
CA ASN A 202 16.42 25.14 22.07
C ASN A 202 15.82 23.73 22.07
N LEU A 203 16.38 22.84 22.89
CA LEU A 203 16.03 21.42 22.85
C LEU A 203 14.59 21.19 23.36
N LEU A 204 14.18 21.84 24.45
CA LEU A 204 12.83 21.69 24.99
C LEU A 204 11.77 22.14 23.98
N ARG A 205 11.99 23.27 23.30
CA ARG A 205 11.10 23.75 22.23
C ARG A 205 11.02 22.74 21.09
N GLN A 206 12.16 22.16 20.69
CA GLN A 206 12.19 21.15 19.63
C GLN A 206 11.45 19.87 20.04
N ILE A 207 11.68 19.35 21.25
CA ILE A 207 10.96 18.18 21.79
C ILE A 207 9.45 18.42 21.78
N LYS A 208 8.99 19.58 22.30
CA LYS A 208 7.56 19.94 22.30
C LYS A 208 6.99 20.03 20.89
N THR A 209 7.73 20.64 19.96
CA THR A 209 7.30 20.77 18.56
C THR A 209 7.20 19.40 17.90
N SER A 210 8.25 18.57 17.98
CA SER A 210 8.26 17.21 17.46
C SER A 210 7.13 16.35 18.05
N SER A 211 6.88 16.46 19.35
CA SER A 211 5.81 15.73 20.04
C SER A 211 4.42 16.13 19.53
N ALA A 212 4.17 17.44 19.35
CA ALA A 212 2.93 17.96 18.77
C ALA A 212 2.77 17.51 17.31
N GLU A 213 3.83 17.59 16.51
CA GLU A 213 3.83 17.15 15.11
C GLU A 213 3.57 15.64 14.98
N MET A 214 4.15 14.80 15.84
CA MET A 214 3.87 13.36 15.85
C MET A 214 2.41 13.07 16.16
N LYS A 215 1.84 13.75 17.16
CA LYS A 215 0.43 13.61 17.53
C LYS A 215 -0.50 14.01 16.37
N GLU A 216 -0.19 15.14 15.72
CA GLU A 216 -0.97 15.61 14.58
C GLU A 216 -0.84 14.68 13.37
N CYS A 217 0.37 14.25 13.03
CA CYS A 217 0.58 13.28 11.94
C CYS A 217 -0.15 11.97 12.21
N HIS A 218 -0.13 11.47 13.45
CA HIS A 218 -0.86 10.27 13.84
C HIS A 218 -2.37 10.44 13.64
N LYS A 219 -2.95 11.57 14.07
CA LYS A 219 -4.36 11.89 13.87
C LYS A 219 -4.74 11.95 12.38
N LEU A 220 -3.98 12.69 11.58
CA LEU A 220 -4.23 12.80 10.13
C LEU A 220 -4.09 11.46 9.41
N LEU A 221 -3.17 10.60 9.84
CA LEU A 221 -3.03 9.25 9.30
C LEU A 221 -4.24 8.36 9.66
N GLN A 222 -4.81 8.50 10.86
CA GLN A 222 -6.04 7.80 11.24
C GLN A 222 -7.23 8.25 10.39
N GLU A 223 -7.37 9.55 10.14
CA GLU A 223 -8.41 10.10 9.26
C GLU A 223 -8.25 9.56 7.84
N LYS A 224 -7.03 9.62 7.29
CA LYS A 224 -6.71 9.05 5.97
C LYS A 224 -7.01 7.55 5.89
N LYS A 225 -6.63 6.78 6.91
CA LYS A 225 -6.94 5.35 7.00
C LYS A 225 -8.44 5.12 6.98
N LYS A 226 -9.21 5.89 7.75
CA LYS A 226 -10.68 5.79 7.79
C LYS A 226 -11.30 6.03 6.41
N THR A 227 -10.85 7.05 5.68
CA THR A 227 -11.29 7.30 4.30
C THR A 227 -10.98 6.13 3.37
N LEU A 228 -9.74 5.60 3.41
CA LEU A 228 -9.36 4.45 2.58
C LEU A 228 -10.14 3.18 2.93
N THR A 229 -10.44 2.95 4.21
CA THR A 229 -11.28 1.83 4.64
C THR A 229 -12.70 1.96 4.10
N SER A 230 -13.27 3.19 4.05
CA SER A 230 -14.55 3.43 3.39
C SER A 230 -14.50 3.07 1.90
N HIS A 231 -13.47 3.54 1.19
CA HIS A 231 -13.28 3.18 -0.23
C HIS A 231 -13.13 1.67 -0.44
N LEU A 232 -12.48 0.97 0.50
CA LEU A 232 -12.32 -0.48 0.44
C LEU A 232 -13.67 -1.22 0.59
N ASP A 233 -14.55 -0.71 1.47
CA ASP A 233 -15.91 -1.20 1.63
C ASP A 233 -16.74 -0.95 0.36
N ASP A 234 -16.67 0.25 -0.20
CA ASP A 234 -17.37 0.62 -1.43
C ASP A 234 -16.92 -0.25 -2.62
N ILE A 235 -15.61 -0.41 -2.86
CA ILE A 235 -15.10 -1.36 -3.88
C ILE A 235 -15.62 -2.77 -3.64
N THR A 236 -15.66 -3.21 -2.38
CA THR A 236 -16.10 -4.56 -2.05
C THR A 236 -17.58 -4.75 -2.35
N LYS A 237 -18.42 -3.73 -2.14
CA LYS A 237 -19.82 -3.74 -2.57
C LYS A 237 -19.94 -3.76 -4.09
N SER A 238 -19.17 -2.93 -4.80
CA SER A 238 -19.18 -2.92 -6.27
C SER A 238 -18.72 -4.26 -6.84
N LEU A 239 -17.64 -4.87 -6.33
CA LEU A 239 -17.20 -6.19 -6.81
C LEU A 239 -18.27 -7.27 -6.66
N LYS A 240 -19.07 -7.24 -5.59
CA LYS A 240 -20.18 -8.19 -5.40
C LYS A 240 -21.25 -8.07 -6.50
N SER A 241 -21.50 -6.89 -7.05
CA SER A 241 -22.46 -6.77 -8.17
C SER A 241 -21.95 -7.46 -9.44
N PHE A 242 -20.63 -7.51 -9.64
CA PHE A 242 -20.00 -8.25 -10.75
C PHE A 242 -19.89 -9.77 -10.49
N ASP A 243 -20.26 -10.23 -9.29
CA ASP A 243 -20.42 -11.64 -8.96
C ASP A 243 -21.90 -12.09 -9.08
N SER A 244 -22.85 -11.15 -9.13
CA SER A 244 -24.28 -11.45 -9.24
C SER A 244 -24.60 -12.02 -10.62
N SER A 245 -25.10 -13.25 -10.63
CA SER A 245 -25.59 -13.88 -11.86
C SER A 245 -26.76 -13.11 -12.46
N ASP A 246 -27.56 -12.45 -11.64
CA ASP A 246 -28.88 -11.95 -12.04
C ASP A 246 -28.77 -10.76 -12.98
N THR A 247 -27.92 -9.77 -12.65
CA THR A 247 -27.66 -8.60 -13.51
C THR A 247 -26.97 -9.01 -14.81
N ILE A 248 -26.02 -9.95 -14.73
CA ILE A 248 -25.33 -10.45 -15.93
C ILE A 248 -26.31 -11.17 -16.84
N SER A 249 -27.14 -12.07 -16.28
CA SER A 249 -28.14 -12.84 -17.04
C SER A 249 -29.19 -11.92 -17.66
N HIS A 250 -29.63 -10.89 -16.94
CA HIS A 250 -30.57 -9.90 -17.46
C HIS A 250 -30.00 -9.14 -18.66
N HIS A 251 -28.76 -8.64 -18.59
CA HIS A 251 -28.12 -7.98 -19.72
C HIS A 251 -27.88 -8.94 -20.90
N GLU A 252 -27.47 -10.19 -20.64
CA GLU A 252 -27.33 -11.20 -21.69
C GLU A 252 -28.67 -11.48 -22.38
N GLN A 253 -29.77 -11.55 -21.63
CA GLN A 253 -31.11 -11.72 -22.19
C GLN A 253 -31.51 -10.54 -23.09
N LEU A 254 -31.27 -9.30 -22.68
CA LEU A 254 -31.55 -8.12 -23.50
C LEU A 254 -30.76 -8.13 -24.82
N ILE A 255 -29.52 -8.62 -24.83
CA ILE A 255 -28.71 -8.76 -26.05
C ILE A 255 -29.32 -9.81 -26.99
N THR A 256 -29.68 -10.98 -26.45
CA THR A 256 -30.27 -12.07 -27.25
C THR A 256 -31.63 -11.69 -27.83
N GLU A 257 -32.44 -10.92 -27.09
CA GLU A 257 -33.73 -10.40 -27.58
C GLU A 257 -33.57 -9.44 -28.77
N GLN A 258 -32.44 -8.71 -28.85
CA GLN A 258 -32.22 -7.71 -29.90
C GLN A 258 -31.71 -8.29 -31.23
N PHE A 259 -30.90 -9.36 -31.22
CA PHE A 259 -30.29 -9.95 -32.44
C PHE A 259 -30.80 -11.34 -32.81
N GLY A 260 -31.56 -12.02 -31.94
CA GLY A 260 -31.95 -13.43 -32.14
C GLY A 260 -30.80 -14.42 -31.91
N GLN A 261 -31.13 -15.69 -31.64
CA GLN A 261 -30.25 -16.73 -31.06
C GLN A 261 -28.93 -17.06 -31.77
N ASN A 262 -28.68 -16.56 -32.99
CA ASN A 262 -27.51 -16.93 -33.80
C ASN A 262 -26.62 -15.75 -34.21
N GLU A 263 -27.06 -14.49 -34.06
CA GLU A 263 -26.28 -13.29 -34.41
C GLU A 263 -25.76 -12.54 -33.17
N ASP A 264 -26.15 -12.97 -31.97
CA ASP A 264 -25.84 -12.35 -30.68
C ASP A 264 -24.50 -12.79 -30.06
N GLU A 265 -23.95 -13.94 -30.46
CA GLU A 265 -22.71 -14.51 -29.88
C GLU A 265 -21.50 -13.54 -29.88
N PRO A 266 -21.22 -12.76 -30.96
CA PRO A 266 -20.15 -11.75 -30.93
C PRO A 266 -20.43 -10.60 -29.95
N THR A 267 -21.69 -10.19 -29.80
CA THR A 267 -22.16 -9.10 -28.94
C THR A 267 -22.12 -9.51 -27.47
N LEU A 268 -22.62 -10.71 -27.16
CA LEU A 268 -22.49 -11.35 -25.84
C LEU A 268 -21.03 -11.48 -25.41
N LYS A 269 -20.15 -11.87 -26.33
CA LYS A 269 -18.71 -11.93 -26.07
C LYS A 269 -18.12 -10.56 -25.71
N LYS A 270 -18.49 -9.49 -26.43
CA LYS A 270 -18.06 -8.11 -26.08
C LYS A 270 -18.53 -7.73 -24.67
N TYR A 271 -19.78 -8.04 -24.32
CA TYR A 271 -20.33 -7.73 -23.00
C TYR A 271 -19.61 -8.50 -21.89
N ARG A 272 -19.42 -9.81 -22.04
CA ARG A 272 -18.68 -10.64 -21.06
C ARG A 272 -17.23 -10.16 -20.86
N ILE A 273 -16.56 -9.72 -21.94
CA ILE A 273 -15.23 -9.11 -21.86
C ILE A 273 -15.27 -7.81 -21.05
N PHE A 274 -16.26 -6.95 -21.27
CA PHE A 274 -16.46 -5.73 -20.49
C PHE A 274 -16.63 -6.04 -19.00
N VAL A 275 -17.55 -6.93 -18.63
CA VAL A 275 -17.81 -7.33 -17.24
C VAL A 275 -16.54 -7.87 -16.58
N PHE A 276 -15.84 -8.77 -17.26
CA PHE A 276 -14.58 -9.32 -16.77
C PHE A 276 -13.52 -8.23 -16.53
N TYR A 277 -13.37 -7.30 -17.47
CA TYR A 277 -12.37 -6.26 -17.42
C TYR A 277 -12.63 -5.25 -16.29
N GLU A 278 -13.86 -4.74 -16.17
CA GLU A 278 -14.22 -3.79 -15.11
C GLU A 278 -14.09 -4.43 -13.71
N LYS A 279 -14.48 -5.70 -13.58
CA LYS A 279 -14.25 -6.46 -12.34
C LYS A 279 -12.77 -6.54 -12.00
N LYS A 280 -11.90 -6.85 -12.98
CA LYS A 280 -10.46 -6.94 -12.77
C LYS A 280 -9.83 -5.59 -12.40
N GLN A 281 -10.32 -4.50 -12.96
CA GLN A 281 -9.94 -3.13 -12.56
C GLN A 281 -10.25 -2.87 -11.09
N LEU A 282 -11.49 -3.14 -10.67
CA LEU A 282 -11.91 -2.99 -9.27
C LEU A 282 -11.08 -3.87 -8.33
N GLU A 283 -10.77 -5.12 -8.71
CA GLU A 283 -9.89 -6.01 -7.92
C GLU A 283 -8.47 -5.44 -7.76
N CYS A 284 -7.91 -4.84 -8.81
CA CYS A 284 -6.59 -4.20 -8.74
C CYS A 284 -6.62 -2.99 -7.81
N GLN A 285 -7.64 -2.14 -7.92
CA GLN A 285 -7.84 -1.00 -7.03
C GLN A 285 -8.02 -1.43 -5.58
N LYS A 286 -8.77 -2.52 -5.32
CA LYS A 286 -8.92 -3.11 -3.98
C LYS A 286 -7.57 -3.44 -3.35
N LYS A 287 -6.68 -4.09 -4.11
CA LYS A 287 -5.35 -4.50 -3.64
C LYS A 287 -4.47 -3.29 -3.34
N ASP A 288 -4.51 -2.27 -4.20
CA ASP A 288 -3.75 -1.04 -3.98
C ASP A 288 -4.20 -0.31 -2.71
N ILE A 289 -5.50 -0.09 -2.53
CA ILE A 289 -6.05 0.53 -1.32
C ILE A 289 -5.69 -0.28 -0.07
N SER A 290 -5.81 -1.61 -0.12
CA SER A 290 -5.43 -2.48 0.99
C SER A 290 -3.95 -2.35 1.34
N PHE A 291 -3.08 -2.23 0.34
CA PHE A 291 -1.65 -2.00 0.55
C PHE A 291 -1.38 -0.63 1.19
N GLN A 292 -2.05 0.42 0.73
CA GLN A 292 -1.93 1.77 1.32
C GLN A 292 -2.36 1.77 2.79
N ILE A 293 -3.49 1.13 3.14
CA ILE A 293 -3.96 0.98 4.53
C ILE A 293 -2.88 0.29 5.37
N ARG A 294 -2.30 -0.81 4.90
CA ARG A 294 -1.26 -1.54 5.64
C ARG A 294 -0.01 -0.69 5.88
N GLN A 295 0.41 0.12 4.90
CA GLN A 295 1.53 1.05 5.07
C GLN A 295 1.23 2.11 6.13
N ILE A 296 0.02 2.66 6.12
CA ILE A 296 -0.43 3.62 7.13
C ILE A 296 -0.44 2.99 8.52
N GLU A 297 -0.96 1.77 8.69
CA GLU A 297 -0.98 1.07 9.98
C GLU A 297 0.40 0.86 10.58
N ILE A 298 1.37 0.46 9.75
CA ILE A 298 2.76 0.29 10.18
C ILE A 298 3.34 1.63 10.64
N LEU A 299 3.11 2.70 9.88
CA LEU A 299 3.63 4.02 10.18
C LEU A 299 2.97 4.64 11.42
N GLU A 300 1.66 4.46 11.55
CA GLU A 300 0.84 4.87 12.69
C GLU A 300 1.35 4.22 13.98
N LYS A 301 1.57 2.90 13.97
CA LYS A 301 2.12 2.15 15.12
C LYS A 301 3.52 2.64 15.50
N LYS A 302 4.39 2.87 14.52
CA LYS A 302 5.75 3.40 14.76
C LYS A 302 5.71 4.79 15.39
N LEU A 303 4.87 5.69 14.86
CA LEU A 303 4.68 7.04 15.39
C LEU A 303 4.17 7.00 16.82
N LEU A 304 3.08 6.26 17.06
CA LEU A 304 2.44 6.18 18.36
C LEU A 304 3.39 5.59 19.40
N LYS A 305 4.12 4.53 19.05
CA LYS A 305 5.16 3.93 19.90
C LYS A 305 6.25 4.95 20.28
N LYS A 306 6.84 5.64 19.30
CA LYS A 306 7.90 6.63 19.56
C LYS A 306 7.37 7.80 20.42
N TRP A 307 6.15 8.24 20.14
CA TRP A 307 5.49 9.33 20.87
C TRP A 307 5.19 8.97 22.33
N LEU A 308 4.65 7.77 22.61
CA LEU A 308 4.35 7.31 23.97
C LEU A 308 5.61 7.03 24.80
N GLN A 309 6.68 6.57 24.16
CA GLN A 309 7.96 6.37 24.85
C GLN A 309 8.59 7.70 25.28
N LYS A 310 8.29 8.80 24.57
CA LYS A 310 8.82 10.15 24.82
C LYS A 310 10.36 10.22 24.79
N VAL A 311 10.97 9.44 23.90
CA VAL A 311 12.44 9.32 23.75
C VAL A 311 12.90 9.77 22.37
N ASN A 312 14.11 10.34 22.30
CA ASN A 312 14.83 10.63 21.05
C ASN A 312 14.03 11.42 20.00
N PHE A 313 13.33 12.49 20.41
CA PHE A 313 12.59 13.42 19.53
C PHE A 313 13.47 14.26 18.59
N GLN A 314 14.79 14.07 18.65
CA GLN A 314 15.78 14.80 17.87
C GLN A 314 15.90 14.27 16.42
N GLU A 315 15.30 13.13 16.12
CA GLU A 315 15.29 12.49 14.79
C GLU A 315 13.95 12.73 14.06
N PRO A 316 13.90 13.66 13.09
CA PRO A 316 12.66 14.02 12.39
C PRO A 316 12.22 13.00 11.33
N GLU A 317 13.00 11.96 11.05
CA GLU A 317 12.80 11.04 9.93
C GLU A 317 11.40 10.42 9.90
N LEU A 318 10.90 9.98 11.07
CA LEU A 318 9.59 9.36 11.18
C LEU A 318 8.45 10.35 10.91
N ILE A 319 8.60 11.61 11.34
CA ILE A 319 7.64 12.69 11.07
C ILE A 319 7.68 13.05 9.58
N LEU A 320 8.88 13.11 8.98
CA LEU A 320 9.04 13.38 7.55
C LEU A 320 8.39 12.28 6.70
N GLU A 321 8.56 11.01 7.08
CA GLU A 321 7.92 9.89 6.38
C GLU A 321 6.39 9.93 6.50
N ALA A 322 5.88 10.26 7.68
CA ALA A 322 4.45 10.49 7.90
C ALA A 322 3.90 11.60 7.01
N ARG A 323 4.59 12.75 6.95
CA ARG A 323 4.23 13.87 6.08
C ARG A 323 4.26 13.49 4.60
N LYS A 324 5.28 12.75 4.16
CA LYS A 324 5.34 12.23 2.78
C LYS A 324 4.15 11.34 2.46
N ASN A 325 3.79 10.43 3.38
CA ASN A 325 2.60 9.59 3.20
C ASN A 325 1.33 10.43 3.12
N LEU A 326 1.14 11.39 4.01
CA LEU A 326 -0.03 12.28 4.02
C LEU A 326 -0.17 13.10 2.73
N ARG A 327 0.96 13.56 2.15
CA ARG A 327 0.98 14.29 0.87
C ARG A 327 0.62 13.43 -0.33
N LYS A 328 0.75 12.10 -0.28
CA LYS A 328 0.26 11.23 -1.35
C LYS A 328 -1.25 11.42 -1.43
N GLU A 329 -1.73 12.03 -2.50
CA GLU A 329 -3.17 12.19 -2.68
C GLU A 329 -3.82 10.82 -2.63
N ILE A 330 -4.86 10.70 -1.80
CA ILE A 330 -5.88 9.67 -2.04
C ILE A 330 -6.46 10.12 -3.38
N GLU A 331 -6.33 9.33 -4.45
CA GLU A 331 -6.93 9.66 -5.75
C GLU A 331 -8.37 10.11 -5.51
N LYS A 332 -8.58 11.43 -5.58
CA LYS A 332 -9.80 12.07 -5.10
C LYS A 332 -10.92 11.55 -5.99
N ARG A 333 -11.90 10.88 -5.38
CA ARG A 333 -13.12 10.36 -6.04
C ARG A 333 -12.90 9.19 -7.00
N LYS A 334 -12.35 8.07 -6.53
CA LYS A 334 -12.73 6.80 -7.17
C LYS A 334 -14.15 6.47 -6.74
N VAL A 335 -15.11 6.90 -7.54
CA VAL A 335 -16.49 6.40 -7.46
C VAL A 335 -16.45 4.99 -8.02
N PHE A 336 -16.78 4.01 -7.18
CA PHE A 336 -16.78 2.61 -7.56
C PHE A 336 -18.18 2.22 -7.99
N TYR A 337 -18.40 2.12 -9.29
CA TYR A 337 -19.71 1.80 -9.85
C TYR A 337 -19.98 0.31 -9.74
N LYS A 338 -21.18 -0.03 -9.30
CA LYS A 338 -21.75 -1.36 -9.44
C LYS A 338 -22.10 -1.64 -10.89
N LEU A 339 -22.29 -2.91 -11.25
CA LEU A 339 -22.55 -3.32 -12.62
C LEU A 339 -23.87 -2.73 -13.15
N GLU A 340 -24.90 -2.70 -12.29
CA GLU A 340 -26.22 -2.12 -12.58
C GLU A 340 -26.22 -0.60 -12.79
N GLU A 341 -25.13 0.10 -12.42
CA GLU A 341 -25.00 1.55 -12.59
C GLU A 341 -24.36 1.94 -13.93
N TYR A 342 -23.90 0.99 -14.73
CA TYR A 342 -23.35 1.26 -16.06
C TYR A 342 -24.48 1.50 -17.06
N ILE A 343 -24.31 2.53 -17.89
CA ILE A 343 -25.16 2.74 -19.06
C ILE A 343 -24.75 1.71 -20.10
N PHE A 344 -25.73 0.93 -20.54
CA PHE A 344 -25.56 -0.26 -21.36
C PHE A 344 -26.55 -0.20 -22.53
N ASP A 345 -26.02 -0.34 -23.75
CA ASP A 345 -26.84 -0.53 -24.95
C ASP A 345 -26.79 -2.02 -25.33
N PRO A 346 -27.94 -2.71 -25.48
CA PRO A 346 -28.00 -4.10 -25.90
C PRO A 346 -27.28 -4.39 -27.23
N ASP A 347 -27.13 -3.39 -28.10
CA ASP A 347 -26.41 -3.56 -29.36
C ASP A 347 -24.88 -3.65 -29.22
N MET A 348 -24.34 -3.24 -28.06
CA MET A 348 -22.91 -3.07 -27.78
C MET A 348 -22.15 -2.38 -28.93
N SER A 349 -22.83 -1.44 -29.61
CA SER A 349 -22.25 -0.51 -30.57
C SER A 349 -21.19 0.34 -29.87
N ASP A 350 -21.51 0.79 -28.66
CA ASP A 350 -20.61 1.43 -27.72
C ASP A 350 -20.30 0.54 -26.51
N ARG A 351 -19.12 0.74 -25.93
CA ARG A 351 -18.74 0.09 -24.67
C ARG A 351 -19.61 0.65 -23.55
N PRO A 352 -20.14 -0.20 -22.63
CA PRO A 352 -20.87 0.30 -21.48
C PRO A 352 -20.02 1.27 -20.67
N TYR A 353 -20.63 2.39 -20.29
CA TYR A 353 -19.91 3.52 -19.72
C TYR A 353 -20.55 4.02 -18.43
N ARG A 354 -19.74 4.76 -17.66
CA ARG A 354 -20.14 5.26 -16.34
C ARG A 354 -20.98 6.53 -16.50
N PRO A 355 -22.04 6.72 -15.71
CA PRO A 355 -22.78 7.97 -15.67
C PRO A 355 -21.81 9.14 -15.42
N ILE A 356 -21.92 10.20 -16.21
CA ILE A 356 -21.16 11.42 -15.95
C ILE A 356 -21.73 12.03 -14.67
N GLN A 357 -20.97 11.99 -13.58
CA GLN A 357 -21.38 12.75 -12.40
C GLN A 357 -21.38 14.24 -12.75
N PRO A 358 -22.47 14.98 -12.48
CA PRO A 358 -22.42 16.43 -12.58
C PRO A 358 -21.29 16.92 -11.69
N LYS A 359 -20.38 17.73 -12.25
CA LYS A 359 -19.33 18.40 -11.48
C LYS A 359 -20.02 19.06 -10.28
N SER A 360 -19.69 18.65 -9.06
CA SER A 360 -20.21 19.34 -7.88
C SER A 360 -19.65 20.76 -7.91
N VAL A 361 -20.49 21.71 -8.29
CA VAL A 361 -20.23 23.14 -8.15
C VAL A 361 -20.36 23.44 -6.66
N TYR A 362 -19.26 23.34 -5.92
CA TYR A 362 -19.07 23.99 -4.62
C TYR A 362 -17.59 24.26 -4.42
#